data_AF-A0A7S2U7E7-F1
#
_entry.id   AF-A0A7S2U7E7-F1
#
_cell.length_a   1.000
_cell.length_b   1.000
_cell.length_c   1.000
_cell.angle_alpha   90.00
_cell.angle_beta   90.00
_cell.angle_gamma   90.00
#
_symmetry.space_group_name_H-M   'P 1'
#
loop_
_entity.id
_entity.type
_entity.pdbx_description
1 polymer ?
#
loop_
_entity_poly.entity_id
_entity_poly.type
_entity_poly.pdbx_seq_one_letter_code
_entity_poly.pdbx_strand_id
1 'polypeptide(L)'
;MSLQMPAFKFPQFRQLSDDIVLNILSFVADVPFEASEDMDFHSNLTHVLPHVCKQFYALLKRSDFLWLTALERLVKNEAFLWEEGLQNLIVDCKMEVQNSHNTPNINRGTIGSSLEAARREPYHPGHEPLNPGGDTELLETDGNASYEQKLVAAASKALVAAPSFRRDLTEEQRTEKDLLVHQWVFRHVVSNHLRYRSPVFYMPGTVRLNREVGRLHFFEPRYRLLISEVMSRFPVSARRGEPIVVESKRDYPSFVYAHKSPLAPTSPACIVQVRQCLIHPNGTADVFMVPSAYV
;
A
#
# COMPACT_ATOMS: atom_id res chain seq x y z
N MET A 1 5.38 -10.14 35.94
CA MET A 1 5.60 -11.40 35.20
C MET A 1 6.71 -11.19 34.18
N SER A 2 7.93 -11.65 34.49
CA SER A 2 9.06 -11.65 33.55
C SER A 2 8.91 -12.82 32.59
N LEU A 3 8.61 -12.53 31.32
CA LEU A 3 8.64 -13.54 30.25
C LEU A 3 10.09 -13.98 30.03
N GLN A 4 10.45 -15.15 30.56
CA GLN A 4 11.67 -15.86 30.16
C GLN A 4 11.50 -16.29 28.70
N MET A 5 12.09 -15.53 27.78
CA MET A 5 12.15 -15.87 26.37
C MET A 5 13.21 -16.96 26.13
N PRO A 6 12.98 -17.89 25.17
CA PRO A 6 13.92 -18.96 24.87
C PRO A 6 15.30 -18.42 24.49
N ALA A 7 16.34 -19.10 24.97
CA ALA A 7 17.73 -18.79 24.70
C ALA A 7 17.99 -18.75 23.18
N PHE A 8 18.61 -17.67 22.74
CA PHE A 8 18.91 -17.37 21.34
C PHE A 8 19.65 -18.52 20.64
N LYS A 9 19.24 -18.86 19.42
CA LYS A 9 20.00 -19.77 18.54
C LYS A 9 21.16 -19.10 17.77
N PHE A 10 21.38 -17.79 17.94
CA PHE A 10 22.38 -17.01 17.19
C PHE A 10 23.01 -15.86 18.01
N PRO A 11 23.85 -16.15 19.02
CA PRO A 11 24.50 -15.11 19.84
C PRO A 11 25.47 -14.21 19.05
N GLN A 12 26.01 -14.68 17.93
CA GLN A 12 26.95 -13.95 17.08
C GLN A 12 26.32 -12.71 16.44
N PHE A 13 25.00 -12.71 16.21
CA PHE A 13 24.30 -11.58 15.61
C PHE A 13 24.37 -10.31 16.49
N ARG A 14 24.51 -10.47 17.81
CA ARG A 14 24.68 -9.35 18.76
C ARG A 14 26.08 -8.74 18.74
N GLN A 15 27.04 -9.41 18.12
CA GLN A 15 28.43 -8.95 18.03
C GLN A 15 28.67 -8.14 16.76
N LEU A 16 27.72 -8.13 15.83
CA LEU A 16 27.77 -7.31 14.63
C LEU A 16 27.52 -5.85 14.99
N SER A 17 28.22 -4.93 14.32
CA SER A 17 27.91 -3.50 14.44
C SER A 17 26.54 -3.20 13.83
N ASP A 18 25.90 -2.12 14.28
CA ASP A 18 24.61 -1.69 13.74
C ASP A 18 24.66 -1.53 12.21
N ASP A 19 25.77 -1.05 11.64
CA ASP A 19 25.96 -0.93 10.18
C ASP A 19 25.93 -2.27 9.44
N ILE A 20 26.55 -3.31 10.01
CA ILE A 20 26.56 -4.65 9.40
C ILE A 20 25.19 -5.30 9.55
N VAL A 21 24.56 -5.14 10.71
CA VAL A 21 23.17 -5.58 10.93
C VAL A 21 22.25 -4.89 9.92
N LEU A 22 22.41 -3.59 9.70
CA LEU A 22 21.66 -2.82 8.72
C LEU A 22 21.88 -3.30 7.28
N ASN A 23 23.11 -3.61 6.89
CA ASN A 23 23.43 -4.13 5.57
C ASN A 23 22.85 -5.54 5.34
N ILE A 24 22.92 -6.41 6.34
CA ILE A 24 22.31 -7.74 6.26
C ILE A 24 20.79 -7.59 6.17
N LEU A 25 20.21 -6.70 6.98
CA LEU A 25 18.77 -6.49 7.00
C LEU A 25 18.25 -5.76 5.77
N SER A 26 18.99 -4.86 5.13
CA SER A 26 18.55 -4.22 3.87
C SER A 26 18.44 -5.24 2.72
N PHE A 27 19.21 -6.32 2.80
CA PHE A 27 19.22 -7.41 1.82
C PHE A 27 18.16 -8.49 2.09
N VAL A 28 17.78 -8.71 3.36
CA VAL A 28 16.90 -9.81 3.78
C VAL A 28 15.52 -9.35 4.23
N ALA A 29 15.39 -8.10 4.68
CA ALA A 29 14.09 -7.49 4.97
C ALA A 29 13.52 -6.93 3.67
N ASP A 30 12.65 -7.73 3.05
CA ASP A 30 11.57 -7.18 2.26
C ASP A 30 10.92 -6.07 3.10
N VAL A 31 10.59 -4.92 2.46
CA VAL A 31 9.74 -3.92 3.14
C VAL A 31 8.51 -4.69 3.63
N PRO A 32 7.87 -4.37 4.76
CA PRO A 32 6.70 -5.11 5.28
C PRO A 32 5.54 -5.39 4.31
N PHE A 33 5.63 -5.00 3.03
CA PHE A 33 4.66 -5.14 1.96
C PHE A 33 5.22 -5.73 0.64
N GLU A 34 6.53 -6.00 0.51
CA GLU A 34 7.06 -6.62 -0.71
C GLU A 34 6.80 -8.13 -0.71
N ALA A 35 5.97 -8.58 -1.64
CA ALA A 35 5.74 -10.00 -1.86
C ALA A 35 6.86 -10.58 -2.74
N SER A 36 7.77 -11.36 -2.15
CA SER A 36 8.70 -12.21 -2.89
C SER A 36 7.92 -13.26 -3.70
N GLU A 37 8.17 -13.34 -5.02
CA GLU A 37 7.44 -14.25 -5.92
C GLU A 37 7.80 -15.73 -5.72
N ASP A 38 8.95 -16.00 -5.07
CA ASP A 38 9.61 -17.31 -4.98
C ASP A 38 9.66 -17.94 -3.57
N MET A 39 9.17 -17.26 -2.53
CA MET A 39 9.24 -17.80 -1.16
C MET A 39 7.95 -18.56 -0.79
N ASP A 40 8.00 -19.88 -0.91
CA ASP A 40 7.00 -20.77 -0.31
C ASP A 40 6.97 -20.62 1.23
N PHE A 41 5.89 -20.04 1.73
CA PHE A 41 5.30 -20.29 3.06
C PHE A 41 6.19 -20.28 4.30
N HIS A 42 7.24 -19.49 4.35
CA HIS A 42 7.83 -19.12 5.63
C HIS A 42 7.53 -17.67 5.89
N SER A 43 6.65 -17.46 6.88
CA SER A 43 6.60 -16.27 7.73
C SER A 43 7.74 -15.32 7.41
N ASN A 44 7.41 -14.13 6.91
CA ASN A 44 8.36 -13.02 6.78
C ASN A 44 9.35 -13.05 7.95
N LEU A 45 10.64 -12.76 7.73
CA LEU A 45 11.71 -12.89 8.73
C LEU A 45 11.29 -12.36 10.12
N THR A 46 10.38 -11.39 10.12
CA THR A 46 9.67 -10.85 11.26
C THR A 46 8.90 -11.87 12.13
N HIS A 47 8.14 -12.79 11.56
CA HIS A 47 7.45 -13.84 12.33
C HIS A 47 8.40 -14.92 12.87
N VAL A 48 9.54 -15.18 12.21
CA VAL A 48 10.51 -16.22 12.63
C VAL A 48 11.47 -15.68 13.71
N LEU A 49 11.76 -14.37 13.69
CA LEU A 49 12.68 -13.73 14.62
C LEU A 49 12.08 -12.44 15.22
N PRO A 50 11.16 -12.54 16.20
CA PRO A 50 10.55 -11.39 16.86
C PRO A 50 11.55 -10.38 17.44
N HIS A 51 12.76 -10.83 17.79
CA HIS A 51 13.83 -9.94 18.26
C HIS A 51 14.47 -9.16 17.12
N VAL A 52 14.63 -9.76 15.94
CA VAL A 52 15.04 -9.05 14.73
C VAL A 52 13.98 -8.02 14.35
N CYS A 53 12.68 -8.28 14.51
CA CYS A 53 11.66 -7.23 14.36
C CYS A 53 11.87 -6.06 15.30
N LYS A 54 12.14 -6.33 16.58
CA LYS A 54 12.28 -5.27 17.58
C LYS A 54 13.53 -4.43 17.30
N GLN A 55 14.62 -5.08 16.91
CA GLN A 55 15.83 -4.38 16.48
C GLN A 55 15.59 -3.60 15.17
N PHE A 56 14.94 -4.20 14.19
CA PHE A 56 14.56 -3.56 12.93
C PHE A 56 13.67 -2.35 13.16
N TYR A 57 12.65 -2.48 14.01
CA TYR A 57 11.77 -1.39 14.41
C TYR A 57 12.54 -0.30 15.16
N ALA A 58 13.47 -0.65 16.05
CA ALA A 58 14.30 0.31 16.75
C ALA A 58 15.24 1.08 15.81
N LEU A 59 15.82 0.40 14.82
CA LEU A 59 16.70 0.98 13.79
C LEU A 59 15.91 1.87 12.82
N LEU A 60 14.78 1.38 12.28
CA LEU A 60 13.89 2.15 11.42
C LEU A 60 13.24 3.34 12.12
N LYS A 61 13.10 3.30 13.44
CA LYS A 61 12.62 4.45 14.22
C LYS A 61 13.68 5.56 14.31
N ARG A 62 14.95 5.27 14.03
CA ARG A 62 16.06 6.21 14.20
C ARG A 62 16.77 6.58 12.91
N SER A 63 16.50 5.88 11.82
CA SER A 63 17.21 6.06 10.55
C SER A 63 16.24 6.39 9.42
N ASP A 64 16.23 7.66 9.02
CA ASP A 64 15.44 8.13 7.88
C ASP A 64 16.00 7.65 6.53
N PHE A 65 17.33 7.44 6.47
CA PHE A 65 18.01 6.94 5.28
C PHE A 65 17.45 5.59 4.80
N LEU A 66 17.12 4.69 5.72
CA LEU A 66 16.53 3.38 5.36
C LEU A 66 15.14 3.54 4.73
N TRP A 67 14.37 4.53 5.19
CA TRP A 67 13.07 4.84 4.61
C TRP A 67 13.21 5.44 3.21
N LEU A 68 14.22 6.28 2.98
CA LEU A 68 14.55 6.77 1.64
C LEU A 68 14.83 5.61 0.69
N THR A 69 15.78 4.73 1.03
CA THR A 69 16.12 3.57 0.19
C THR A 69 14.92 2.65 -0.05
N ALA A 70 14.08 2.44 0.97
CA ALA A 70 12.87 1.65 0.84
C ALA A 70 11.86 2.27 -0.13
N LEU A 71 11.62 3.58 -0.05
CA LEU A 71 10.73 4.29 -0.97
C LEU A 71 11.24 4.24 -2.41
N GLU A 72 12.55 4.46 -2.64
CA GLU A 72 13.15 4.35 -3.97
C GLU A 72 12.94 2.95 -4.57
N ARG A 73 13.13 1.89 -3.77
CA ARG A 73 12.89 0.51 -4.19
C ARG A 73 11.42 0.24 -4.51
N LEU A 74 10.49 0.76 -3.70
CA LEU A 74 9.05 0.63 -3.92
C LEU A 74 8.60 1.33 -5.21
N VAL A 75 9.10 2.53 -5.49
CA VAL A 75 8.84 3.22 -6.77
C VAL A 75 9.38 2.39 -7.93
N LYS A 76 10.60 1.86 -7.81
CA LYS A 76 11.21 1.04 -8.86
C LYS A 76 10.44 -0.26 -9.14
N ASN A 77 10.01 -0.95 -8.10
CA ASN A 77 9.40 -2.29 -8.21
C ASN A 77 7.89 -2.24 -8.45
N GLU A 78 7.22 -1.18 -8.00
CA GLU A 78 5.76 -1.01 -8.00
C GLU A 78 5.37 0.40 -8.48
N ALA A 79 6.03 0.87 -9.54
CA ALA A 79 5.89 2.20 -10.13
C ALA A 79 4.44 2.69 -10.19
N PHE A 80 3.52 1.89 -10.74
CA PHE A 80 2.11 2.28 -10.90
C PHE A 80 1.46 2.74 -9.57
N LEU A 81 1.74 2.07 -8.45
CA LEU A 81 1.15 2.40 -7.15
C LEU A 81 1.84 3.60 -6.52
N TRP A 82 3.17 3.54 -6.46
CA TRP A 82 3.94 4.48 -5.67
C TRP A 82 4.17 5.81 -6.39
N GLU A 83 4.29 5.80 -7.72
CA GLU A 83 4.38 7.05 -8.49
C GLU A 83 3.11 7.88 -8.34
N GLU A 84 1.93 7.27 -8.57
CA GLU A 84 0.65 7.95 -8.39
C GLU A 84 0.48 8.42 -6.94
N GLY A 85 0.84 7.57 -5.98
CA GLY A 85 0.77 7.89 -4.55
C GLY A 85 1.62 9.11 -4.17
N LEU A 86 2.87 9.17 -4.64
CA LEU A 86 3.80 10.28 -4.39
C LEU A 86 3.40 11.56 -5.13
N GLN A 87 2.93 11.45 -6.37
CA GLN A 87 2.43 12.60 -7.14
C GLN A 87 1.22 13.23 -6.46
N ASN A 88 0.26 12.41 -6.02
CA ASN A 88 -0.91 12.89 -5.28
C ASN A 88 -0.51 13.58 -3.96
N LEU A 89 0.48 13.04 -3.24
CA LEU A 89 1.04 13.69 -2.04
C LEU A 89 1.60 15.08 -2.37
N ILE A 90 2.38 15.20 -3.45
CA ILE A 90 2.98 16.47 -3.88
C ILE A 90 1.88 17.51 -4.17
N VAL A 91 0.83 17.10 -4.89
CA VAL A 91 -0.31 17.97 -5.23
C VAL A 91 -1.02 18.44 -3.96
N ASP A 92 -1.36 17.52 -3.05
CA ASP A 92 -2.04 17.84 -1.79
C ASP A 92 -1.22 18.83 -0.94
N CYS A 93 0.09 18.62 -0.82
CA CYS A 93 0.97 19.52 -0.09
C CYS A 93 1.04 20.92 -0.73
N LYS A 94 1.14 21.00 -2.06
CA LYS A 94 1.15 22.28 -2.80
C LYS A 94 -0.16 23.04 -2.60
N MET A 95 -1.31 22.35 -2.69
CA MET A 95 -2.62 22.96 -2.46
C MET A 95 -2.74 23.49 -1.03
N GLU A 96 -2.23 22.77 -0.04
CA GLU A 96 -2.24 23.24 1.35
C GLU A 96 -1.41 24.51 1.54
N VAL A 97 -0.21 24.56 0.95
CA VAL A 97 0.65 25.75 0.98
C VAL A 97 -0.06 26.94 0.33
N GLN A 98 -0.68 26.77 -0.83
CA GLN A 98 -1.43 27.85 -1.51
C GLN A 98 -2.62 28.35 -0.66
N ASN A 99 -3.39 27.43 -0.07
CA ASN A 99 -4.55 27.77 0.76
C ASN A 99 -4.15 28.51 2.05
N SER A 100 -2.97 28.23 2.59
CA SER A 100 -2.46 28.93 3.78
C SER A 100 -2.10 30.40 3.53
N HIS A 101 -1.78 30.78 2.28
CA HIS A 101 -1.53 32.17 1.90
C HIS A 101 -2.83 32.94 1.61
N ASN A 102 -3.86 32.25 1.13
CA ASN A 102 -5.11 32.85 0.69
C ASN A 102 -6.17 32.99 1.79
N THR A 103 -5.90 32.55 3.02
CA THR A 103 -6.85 32.72 4.13
C THR A 103 -6.68 34.13 4.71
N PRO A 104 -7.55 35.10 4.37
CA PRO A 104 -7.54 36.39 5.05
C PRO A 104 -7.73 36.14 6.55
N ASN A 105 -7.10 36.98 7.37
CA ASN A 105 -7.09 36.91 8.83
C ASN A 105 -8.51 37.15 9.40
N ILE A 106 -9.44 36.24 9.12
CA ILE A 106 -10.80 36.26 9.64
C ILE A 106 -10.68 35.76 11.07
N ASN A 107 -10.89 36.69 12.00
CA ASN A 107 -10.85 36.46 13.44
C ASN A 107 -11.46 35.10 13.79
N ARG A 108 -10.61 34.23 14.37
CA ARG A 108 -10.91 32.88 14.87
C ARG A 108 -12.03 32.92 15.92
N GLY A 109 -13.26 33.00 15.46
CA GLY A 109 -14.46 32.72 16.22
C GLY A 109 -15.29 31.71 15.46
N THR A 110 -15.35 30.48 15.97
CA THR A 110 -16.49 29.58 15.71
C THR A 110 -16.56 28.88 14.34
N ILE A 111 -15.55 28.15 13.88
CA ILE A 111 -15.75 27.17 12.78
C ILE A 111 -14.87 25.92 12.99
N GLY A 112 -15.44 24.89 13.61
CA GLY A 112 -14.88 23.54 13.62
C GLY A 112 -15.98 22.56 13.30
N SER A 113 -16.12 22.16 12.02
CA SER A 113 -16.85 20.94 11.60
C SER A 113 -16.89 20.71 10.08
N SER A 114 -16.57 21.68 9.21
CA SER A 114 -17.01 21.60 7.80
C SER A 114 -16.00 21.06 6.78
N LEU A 115 -14.72 20.87 7.12
CA LEU A 115 -13.69 20.52 6.12
C LEU A 115 -13.63 19.01 5.78
N GLU A 116 -14.13 18.12 6.64
CA GLU A 116 -14.11 16.67 6.37
C GLU A 116 -15.18 16.20 5.37
N ALA A 117 -16.25 16.99 5.15
CA ALA A 117 -17.34 16.61 4.26
C ALA A 117 -17.01 16.75 2.77
N ALA A 118 -16.05 17.62 2.40
CA ALA A 118 -15.71 17.92 1.00
C ALA A 118 -14.70 16.93 0.37
N ARG A 119 -14.07 16.04 1.15
CA ARG A 119 -13.02 15.12 0.66
C ARG A 119 -13.53 13.74 0.23
N ARG A 120 -14.86 13.53 0.16
CA ARG A 120 -15.50 12.24 -0.18
C ARG A 120 -16.33 12.28 -1.47
N GLU A 121 -15.89 13.01 -2.49
CA GLU A 121 -16.43 12.81 -3.83
C GLU A 121 -16.14 11.36 -4.28
N PRO A 122 -17.15 10.58 -4.70
CA PRO A 122 -16.95 9.22 -5.18
C PRO A 122 -16.15 9.28 -6.48
N TYR A 123 -14.95 8.70 -6.45
CA TYR A 123 -14.10 8.56 -7.62
C TYR A 123 -14.82 7.80 -8.74
N HIS A 124 -14.95 8.42 -9.91
CA HIS A 124 -15.46 7.79 -11.11
C HIS A 124 -14.35 6.98 -11.81
N PRO A 125 -14.48 5.65 -11.93
CA PRO A 125 -13.55 4.81 -12.67
C PRO A 125 -13.80 5.04 -14.16
N GLY A 126 -13.06 5.96 -14.76
CA GLY A 126 -13.26 6.38 -16.15
C GLY A 126 -12.46 7.62 -16.55
N HIS A 127 -11.87 8.33 -15.59
CA HIS A 127 -10.80 9.27 -15.92
C HIS A 127 -9.55 8.48 -16.29
N GLU A 128 -9.12 8.61 -17.55
CA GLU A 128 -7.75 8.31 -17.95
C GLU A 128 -6.80 8.93 -16.91
N PRO A 129 -5.70 8.24 -16.55
CA PRO A 129 -4.70 8.81 -15.65
C PRO A 129 -4.38 10.21 -16.16
N LEU A 130 -4.54 11.21 -15.29
CA LEU A 130 -4.21 12.60 -15.59
C LEU A 130 -2.82 12.58 -16.21
N ASN A 131 -2.75 12.87 -17.51
CA ASN A 131 -1.49 12.88 -18.23
C ASN A 131 -0.59 13.91 -17.52
N PRO A 132 0.47 13.48 -16.82
CA PRO A 132 1.26 14.39 -15.98
C PRO A 132 2.13 15.35 -16.80
N GLY A 133 1.94 15.39 -18.12
CA GLY A 133 2.62 16.30 -19.05
C GLY A 133 2.26 17.77 -18.93
N GLY A 134 1.47 18.17 -17.93
CA GLY A 134 1.29 19.58 -17.58
C GLY A 134 2.41 20.04 -16.65
N ASP A 135 3.46 20.64 -17.21
CA ASP A 135 4.48 21.51 -16.58
C ASP A 135 4.76 21.25 -15.09
N THR A 136 4.95 19.99 -14.71
CA THR A 136 5.60 19.71 -13.44
C THR A 136 7.06 20.03 -13.71
N GLU A 137 7.47 21.27 -13.40
CA GLU A 137 8.88 21.66 -13.23
C GLU A 137 9.50 20.71 -12.21
N LEU A 138 9.88 19.52 -12.68
CA LEU A 138 10.77 18.62 -11.99
C LEU A 138 12.08 19.38 -11.93
N LEU A 139 12.33 19.95 -10.74
CA LEU A 139 13.53 20.68 -10.36
C LEU A 139 14.75 20.14 -11.12
N GLU A 140 15.45 21.02 -11.83
CA GLU A 140 16.77 20.76 -12.43
C GLU A 140 17.76 20.45 -11.31
N THR A 141 17.69 19.25 -10.75
CA THR A 141 18.65 18.72 -9.79
C THR A 141 19.79 18.07 -10.56
N ASP A 142 21.01 18.23 -10.04
CA ASP A 142 22.27 17.66 -10.54
C ASP A 142 22.08 16.36 -11.35
N GLY A 143 22.61 16.35 -12.58
CA GLY A 143 22.19 15.50 -13.69
C GLY A 143 22.39 13.99 -13.57
N ASN A 144 22.65 13.44 -12.37
CA ASN A 144 22.92 12.01 -12.17
C ASN A 144 21.93 11.28 -11.25
N ALA A 145 20.93 11.97 -10.69
CA ALA A 145 19.90 11.31 -9.89
C ALA A 145 18.94 10.49 -10.77
N SER A 146 18.64 9.27 -10.35
CA SER A 146 17.60 8.41 -10.95
C SER A 146 16.22 9.05 -10.87
N TYR A 147 15.26 8.56 -11.67
CA TYR A 147 13.89 9.09 -11.66
C TYR A 147 13.23 8.91 -10.29
N GLU A 148 13.39 7.73 -9.69
CA GLU A 148 12.84 7.36 -8.39
C GLU A 148 13.36 8.28 -7.28
N GLN A 149 14.66 8.56 -7.29
CA GLN A 149 15.30 9.52 -6.38
C GLN A 149 14.70 10.92 -6.51
N LYS A 150 14.52 11.40 -7.74
CA LYS A 150 13.92 12.72 -7.99
C LYS A 150 12.49 12.80 -7.49
N LEU A 151 11.69 11.76 -7.70
CA LEU A 151 10.30 11.71 -7.27
C LEU A 151 10.17 11.69 -5.74
N VAL A 152 10.95 10.84 -5.07
CA VAL A 152 10.96 10.78 -3.60
C VAL A 152 11.46 12.09 -3.01
N ALA A 153 12.52 12.69 -3.56
CA ALA A 153 13.02 13.99 -3.12
C ALA A 153 11.98 15.11 -3.29
N ALA A 154 11.24 15.13 -4.40
CA ALA A 154 10.17 16.09 -4.64
C ALA A 154 9.03 15.93 -3.63
N ALA A 155 8.62 14.69 -3.33
CA ALA A 155 7.60 14.39 -2.32
C ALA A 155 8.04 14.80 -0.91
N SER A 156 9.25 14.46 -0.50
CA SER A 156 9.84 14.88 0.78
C SER A 156 9.88 16.40 0.90
N LYS A 157 10.34 17.11 -0.15
CA LYS A 157 10.37 18.58 -0.19
C LYS A 157 8.99 19.20 -0.06
N ALA A 158 8.00 18.65 -0.77
CA ALA A 158 6.62 19.12 -0.71
C ALA A 158 6.02 18.93 0.69
N LEU A 159 6.24 17.77 1.31
CA LEU A 159 5.76 17.46 2.65
C LEU A 159 6.35 18.39 3.72
N VAL A 160 7.65 18.67 3.66
CA VAL A 160 8.34 19.59 4.60
C VAL A 160 7.82 21.04 4.46
N ALA A 161 7.39 21.43 3.26
CA ALA A 161 6.78 22.73 3.02
C ALA A 161 5.33 22.82 3.53
N ALA A 162 4.63 21.70 3.69
CA ALA A 162 3.23 21.67 4.11
C ALA A 162 3.06 22.11 5.58
N PRO A 163 2.11 23.02 5.90
CA PRO A 163 1.85 23.45 7.26
C PRO A 163 1.37 22.33 8.20
N SER A 164 0.56 21.38 7.71
CA SER A 164 0.04 20.24 8.45
C SER A 164 1.15 19.36 9.01
N PHE A 165 2.16 19.04 8.19
CA PHE A 165 3.32 18.28 8.61
C PHE A 165 3.99 18.89 9.84
N ARG A 166 4.15 20.22 9.88
CA ARG A 166 4.75 20.92 11.04
C ARG A 166 3.90 20.87 12.29
N ARG A 167 2.57 20.78 12.16
CA ARG A 167 1.62 20.69 13.29
C ARG A 167 1.65 19.31 13.93
N ASP A 168 1.82 18.26 13.12
CA ASP A 168 1.82 16.87 13.58
C ASP A 168 3.14 16.43 14.23
N LEU A 169 4.21 17.22 14.06
CA LEU A 169 5.47 17.02 14.77
C LEU A 169 5.34 17.38 16.25
N THR A 170 5.70 16.44 17.12
CA THR A 170 5.88 16.69 18.55
C THR A 170 7.05 17.65 18.80
N GLU A 171 7.04 18.38 19.92
CA GLU A 171 8.15 19.28 20.30
C GLU A 171 9.50 18.55 20.33
N GLU A 172 9.53 17.30 20.83
CA GLU A 172 10.73 16.45 20.81
C GLU A 172 11.24 16.22 19.38
N GLN A 173 10.35 15.88 18.45
CA GLN A 173 10.69 15.66 17.04
C GLN A 173 11.12 16.94 16.30
N ARG A 174 10.73 18.13 16.78
CA ARG A 174 11.19 19.41 16.21
C ARG A 174 12.64 19.72 16.59
N THR A 175 13.07 19.25 17.76
CA THR A 175 14.43 19.48 18.26
C THR A 175 15.45 18.45 17.77
N GLU A 176 14.99 17.27 17.36
CA GLU A 176 15.85 16.23 16.80
C GLU A 176 16.31 16.63 15.39
N LYS A 177 17.63 16.59 15.15
CA LYS A 177 18.22 16.98 13.86
C LYS A 177 17.82 16.05 12.70
N ASP A 178 17.34 14.86 13.03
CA ASP A 178 17.02 13.81 12.06
C ASP A 178 15.51 13.60 12.01
N LEU A 179 14.82 14.55 11.36
CA LEU A 179 13.40 14.38 11.03
C LEU A 179 13.24 13.14 10.14
N LEU A 180 12.36 12.22 10.55
CA LEU A 180 12.03 11.00 9.80
C LEU A 180 11.12 11.30 8.59
N VAL A 181 11.52 12.23 7.73
CA VAL A 181 10.70 12.76 6.63
C VAL A 181 10.23 11.63 5.70
N HIS A 182 11.12 10.71 5.35
CA HIS A 182 10.79 9.61 4.43
C HIS A 182 9.81 8.62 5.07
N GLN A 183 9.94 8.37 6.38
CA GLN A 183 8.92 7.58 7.10
C GLN A 183 7.54 8.25 7.02
N TRP A 184 7.47 9.57 7.15
CA TRP A 184 6.22 10.31 7.04
C TRP A 184 5.65 10.29 5.63
N VAL A 185 6.48 10.47 4.60
CA VAL A 185 6.08 10.32 3.19
C VAL A 185 5.45 8.95 2.99
N PHE A 186 6.13 7.88 3.40
CA PHE A 186 5.63 6.51 3.31
C PHE A 186 4.25 6.37 3.98
N ARG A 187 4.13 6.79 5.25
CA ARG A 187 2.87 6.70 6.01
C ARG A 187 1.75 7.48 5.36
N HIS A 188 2.03 8.67 4.85
CA HIS A 188 1.03 9.53 4.23
C HIS A 188 0.54 8.93 2.91
N VAL A 189 1.45 8.45 2.07
CA VAL A 189 1.13 7.78 0.81
C VAL A 189 0.27 6.55 1.06
N VAL A 190 0.69 5.66 1.95
CA VAL A 190 -0.06 4.44 2.29
C VAL A 190 -1.44 4.76 2.85
N SER A 191 -1.56 5.76 3.72
CA SER A 191 -2.82 6.05 4.42
C SER A 191 -3.83 6.80 3.56
N ASN A 192 -3.37 7.67 2.65
CA ASN A 192 -4.24 8.62 1.95
C ASN A 192 -4.36 8.36 0.45
N HIS A 193 -3.28 7.88 -0.18
CA HIS A 193 -3.16 7.87 -1.63
C HIS A 193 -3.15 6.45 -2.22
N LEU A 194 -2.60 5.46 -1.53
CA LEU A 194 -2.69 4.07 -1.94
C LEU A 194 -4.09 3.54 -1.64
N ARG A 195 -4.95 3.51 -2.66
CA ARG A 195 -6.30 2.93 -2.57
C ARG A 195 -6.41 1.77 -3.54
N TYR A 196 -6.53 0.56 -3.00
CA TYR A 196 -6.92 -0.58 -3.81
C TYR A 196 -8.42 -0.48 -4.13
N ARG A 197 -8.74 -0.24 -5.41
CA ARG A 197 -10.11 -0.25 -5.90
C ARG A 197 -10.37 -1.52 -6.67
N SER A 198 -11.32 -2.31 -6.18
CA SER A 198 -11.80 -3.49 -6.88
C SER A 198 -13.20 -3.84 -6.41
N PRO A 199 -14.03 -4.52 -7.22
CA PRO A 199 -15.33 -4.99 -6.78
C PRO A 199 -15.25 -5.79 -5.47
N VAL A 200 -16.29 -5.73 -4.65
CA VAL A 200 -16.33 -6.39 -3.34
C VAL A 200 -17.34 -7.51 -3.34
N PHE A 201 -16.87 -8.73 -3.07
CA PHE A 201 -17.67 -9.90 -2.78
C PHE A 201 -17.82 -10.05 -1.26
N TYR A 202 -19.06 -10.17 -0.80
CA TYR A 202 -19.37 -10.28 0.63
C TYR A 202 -19.79 -11.70 0.95
N MET A 203 -19.06 -12.37 1.85
CA MET A 203 -19.43 -13.70 2.32
C MET A 203 -18.94 -13.91 3.75
N PRO A 204 -19.82 -14.27 4.69
CA PRO A 204 -19.39 -14.71 6.01
C PRO A 204 -18.55 -15.99 5.89
N GLY A 205 -17.41 -16.01 6.56
CA GLY A 205 -16.48 -17.14 6.59
C GLY A 205 -15.04 -16.71 6.84
N THR A 206 -14.23 -17.60 7.40
CA THR A 206 -12.79 -17.38 7.53
C THR A 206 -12.09 -17.92 6.30
N VAL A 207 -11.34 -17.06 5.62
CA VAL A 207 -10.48 -17.44 4.50
C VAL A 207 -9.02 -17.42 4.94
N ARG A 208 -8.20 -18.30 4.39
CA ARG A 208 -6.75 -18.36 4.67
C ARG A 208 -5.99 -17.98 3.41
N LEU A 209 -4.96 -17.15 3.54
CA LEU A 209 -4.09 -16.80 2.42
C LEU A 209 -3.51 -18.05 1.76
N ASN A 210 -3.41 -18.01 0.45
CA ASN A 210 -2.90 -19.05 -0.45
C ASN A 210 -3.58 -20.42 -0.28
N ARG A 211 -4.74 -20.47 0.37
CA ARG A 211 -5.57 -21.66 0.46
C ARG A 211 -6.86 -21.43 -0.32
N GLU A 212 -7.21 -22.40 -1.14
CA GLU A 212 -8.43 -22.39 -1.92
C GLU A 212 -9.66 -22.23 -1.02
N VAL A 213 -10.54 -21.30 -1.39
CA VAL A 213 -11.85 -21.12 -0.71
C VAL A 213 -12.85 -22.21 -1.14
N GLY A 214 -12.49 -22.99 -2.16
CA GLY A 214 -13.37 -23.94 -2.84
C GLY A 214 -14.07 -23.29 -4.05
N ARG A 215 -14.94 -24.06 -4.70
CA ARG A 215 -15.77 -23.57 -5.82
C ARG A 215 -17.03 -22.91 -5.25
N LEU A 216 -17.18 -21.61 -5.48
CA LEU A 216 -18.37 -20.85 -5.09
C LEU A 216 -19.31 -20.66 -6.29
N HIS A 217 -20.61 -20.75 -6.05
CA HIS A 217 -21.63 -20.50 -7.06
C HIS A 217 -22.20 -19.08 -6.92
N PHE A 218 -21.87 -18.20 -7.86
CA PHE A 218 -22.34 -16.82 -7.92
C PHE A 218 -23.68 -16.76 -8.65
N PHE A 219 -24.77 -16.78 -7.88
CA PHE A 219 -26.13 -16.71 -8.42
C PHE A 219 -26.82 -15.36 -8.18
N GLU A 220 -26.39 -14.55 -7.21
CA GLU A 220 -27.00 -13.24 -6.96
C GLU A 220 -26.66 -12.25 -8.08
N PRO A 221 -27.61 -11.42 -8.55
CA PRO A 221 -27.39 -10.50 -9.68
C PRO A 221 -26.14 -9.62 -9.54
N ARG A 222 -25.88 -9.07 -8.35
CA ARG A 222 -24.69 -8.25 -8.08
C ARG A 222 -23.36 -9.02 -8.28
N TYR A 223 -23.33 -10.31 -7.95
CA TYR A 223 -22.12 -11.12 -8.10
C TYR A 223 -21.94 -11.64 -9.52
N ARG A 224 -23.02 -11.78 -10.28
CA ARG A 224 -22.96 -12.02 -11.74
C ARG A 224 -22.31 -10.83 -12.44
N LEU A 225 -22.70 -9.60 -12.09
CA LEU A 225 -22.09 -8.39 -12.63
C LEU A 225 -20.61 -8.29 -12.23
N LEU A 226 -20.31 -8.51 -10.95
CA LEU A 226 -18.93 -8.51 -10.43
C LEU A 226 -18.03 -9.45 -11.23
N ILE A 227 -18.42 -10.72 -11.38
CA ILE A 227 -17.56 -11.69 -12.06
C ILE A 227 -17.48 -11.43 -13.56
N SER A 228 -18.56 -10.94 -14.18
CA SER A 228 -18.55 -10.53 -15.58
C SER A 228 -17.58 -9.37 -15.83
N GLU A 229 -17.54 -8.39 -14.94
CA GLU A 229 -16.63 -7.25 -15.00
C GLU A 229 -15.18 -7.69 -14.81
N VAL A 230 -14.90 -8.44 -13.74
CA VAL A 230 -13.57 -8.97 -13.40
C VAL A 230 -13.00 -9.83 -14.53
N MET A 231 -13.83 -10.66 -15.16
CA MET A 231 -13.41 -11.57 -16.24
C MET A 231 -13.46 -10.94 -17.64
N SER A 232 -13.87 -9.68 -17.78
CA SER A 232 -14.13 -9.05 -19.08
C SER A 232 -12.90 -8.99 -20.01
N ARG A 233 -11.71 -8.81 -19.41
CA ARG A 233 -10.42 -8.73 -20.11
C ARG A 233 -9.82 -10.09 -20.48
N PHE A 234 -10.40 -11.19 -20.00
CA PHE A 234 -9.87 -12.53 -20.18
C PHE A 234 -10.54 -13.27 -21.35
N PRO A 235 -9.83 -14.23 -21.99
CA PRO A 235 -10.36 -14.95 -23.14
C PRO A 235 -11.62 -15.74 -22.81
N VAL A 236 -12.41 -16.09 -23.83
CA VAL A 236 -13.66 -16.82 -23.67
C VAL A 236 -13.44 -18.20 -23.04
N SER A 237 -12.30 -18.86 -23.32
CA SER A 237 -11.91 -20.13 -22.69
C SER A 237 -11.86 -20.04 -21.17
N ALA A 238 -11.22 -18.99 -20.63
CA ALA A 238 -11.14 -18.72 -19.19
C ALA A 238 -12.52 -18.48 -18.53
N ARG A 239 -13.53 -18.09 -19.32
CA ARG A 239 -14.92 -17.93 -18.86
C ARG A 239 -15.75 -19.20 -19.02
N ARG A 240 -15.22 -20.24 -19.66
CA ARG A 240 -15.86 -21.55 -19.90
C ARG A 240 -15.33 -22.65 -18.99
N GLY A 241 -14.69 -22.27 -17.88
CA GLY A 241 -14.18 -23.20 -16.89
C GLY A 241 -12.79 -23.75 -17.20
N GLU A 242 -12.09 -23.27 -18.23
CA GLU A 242 -10.68 -23.64 -18.38
C GLU A 242 -9.82 -22.95 -17.30
N PRO A 243 -8.76 -23.61 -16.79
CA PRO A 243 -7.82 -22.98 -15.88
C PRO A 243 -7.20 -21.72 -16.50
N ILE A 244 -7.12 -20.65 -15.71
CA ILE A 244 -6.51 -19.41 -16.15
C ILE A 244 -4.99 -19.56 -16.04
N VAL A 245 -4.30 -19.49 -17.18
CA VAL A 245 -2.83 -19.50 -17.25
C VAL A 245 -2.37 -18.09 -17.54
N VAL A 246 -1.51 -17.54 -16.69
CA VAL A 246 -0.90 -16.22 -16.84
C VAL A 246 0.59 -16.30 -16.55
N GLU A 247 1.35 -15.36 -17.07
CA GLU A 247 2.80 -15.30 -16.92
C GLU A 247 3.21 -14.87 -15.51
N SER A 248 2.54 -13.86 -14.94
CA SER A 248 2.75 -13.42 -13.56
C SER A 248 1.56 -13.71 -12.66
N LYS A 249 1.82 -14.00 -11.38
CA LYS A 249 0.79 -14.11 -10.33
C LYS A 249 -0.04 -12.83 -10.21
N ARG A 250 0.47 -11.67 -10.63
CA ARG A 250 -0.23 -10.37 -10.56
C ARG A 250 -1.31 -10.21 -11.63
N ASP A 251 -1.24 -11.00 -12.70
CA ASP A 251 -2.13 -10.88 -13.86
C ASP A 251 -3.44 -11.66 -13.71
N TYR A 252 -3.62 -12.38 -12.61
CA TYR A 252 -4.88 -13.07 -12.35
C TYR A 252 -6.03 -12.06 -12.14
N PRO A 253 -7.24 -12.36 -12.64
CA PRO A 253 -8.42 -11.56 -12.32
C PRO A 253 -8.61 -11.54 -10.81
N SER A 254 -8.77 -10.35 -10.22
CA SER A 254 -8.85 -10.20 -8.77
C SER A 254 -9.97 -9.29 -8.32
N PHE A 255 -10.48 -9.55 -7.11
CA PHE A 255 -11.47 -8.72 -6.42
C PHE A 255 -11.30 -8.80 -4.91
N VAL A 256 -12.00 -7.96 -4.15
CA VAL A 256 -11.96 -7.99 -2.68
C VAL A 256 -12.97 -8.99 -2.15
N TYR A 257 -12.53 -9.95 -1.35
CA TYR A 257 -13.37 -10.75 -0.47
C TYR A 257 -13.49 -10.06 0.89
N ALA A 258 -14.70 -9.76 1.32
CA ALA A 258 -15.01 -9.14 2.60
C ALA A 258 -15.88 -10.05 3.46
N HIS A 259 -15.50 -10.22 4.73
CA HIS A 259 -16.22 -11.08 5.67
C HIS A 259 -17.60 -10.51 6.07
N LYS A 260 -17.75 -9.18 6.06
CA LYS A 260 -18.96 -8.47 6.50
C LYS A 260 -19.31 -7.32 5.56
N SER A 261 -20.62 -7.03 5.47
CA SER A 261 -21.16 -5.89 4.75
C SER A 261 -21.87 -4.94 5.73
N PRO A 262 -21.68 -3.62 5.65
CA PRO A 262 -20.69 -2.94 4.79
C PRO A 262 -19.25 -3.23 5.25
N LEU A 263 -18.27 -3.06 4.36
CA LEU A 263 -16.86 -3.13 4.72
C LEU A 263 -16.51 -1.92 5.60
N ALA A 264 -16.31 -2.14 6.90
CA ALA A 264 -15.90 -1.09 7.84
C ALA A 264 -14.36 -1.04 7.97
N PRO A 265 -13.77 0.09 8.38
CA PRO A 265 -12.35 0.16 8.73
C PRO A 265 -11.98 -0.96 9.70
N THR A 266 -10.77 -1.53 9.55
CA THR A 266 -10.25 -2.68 10.33
C THR A 266 -10.99 -4.01 10.15
N SER A 267 -12.06 -4.05 9.34
CA SER A 267 -12.74 -5.32 9.05
C SER A 267 -11.84 -6.20 8.19
N PRO A 268 -11.69 -7.50 8.53
CA PRO A 268 -10.89 -8.41 7.72
C PRO A 268 -11.42 -8.50 6.29
N ALA A 269 -10.54 -8.19 5.34
CA ALA A 269 -10.75 -8.36 3.91
C ALA A 269 -9.45 -8.85 3.26
N CYS A 270 -9.59 -9.53 2.13
CA CYS A 270 -8.45 -9.98 1.36
C CYS A 270 -8.72 -9.81 -0.14
N ILE A 271 -7.64 -9.61 -0.87
CA ILE A 271 -7.64 -9.71 -2.32
C ILE A 271 -7.69 -11.20 -2.67
N VAL A 272 -8.63 -11.59 -3.51
CA VAL A 272 -8.76 -12.95 -4.03
C VAL A 272 -8.47 -12.96 -5.51
N GLN A 273 -7.76 -13.99 -5.96
CA GLN A 273 -7.44 -14.24 -7.37
C GLN A 273 -8.33 -15.36 -7.89
N VAL A 274 -8.99 -15.13 -9.02
CA VAL A 274 -9.79 -16.13 -9.73
C VAL A 274 -8.85 -17.04 -10.50
N ARG A 275 -8.88 -18.34 -10.20
CA ARG A 275 -8.04 -19.37 -10.85
C ARG A 275 -8.77 -20.11 -11.95
N GLN A 276 -10.09 -20.27 -11.82
CA GLN A 276 -10.96 -20.92 -12.79
C GLN A 276 -12.36 -20.32 -12.66
N CYS A 277 -13.03 -20.08 -13.79
CA CYS A 277 -14.36 -19.49 -13.81
C CYS A 277 -15.21 -20.10 -14.92
N LEU A 278 -16.40 -20.59 -14.59
CA LEU A 278 -17.40 -21.06 -15.55
C LEU A 278 -18.63 -20.15 -15.48
N ILE A 279 -18.77 -19.24 -16.44
CA ILE A 279 -19.95 -18.37 -16.59
C ILE A 279 -20.98 -19.09 -17.45
N HIS A 280 -22.14 -19.36 -16.88
CA HIS A 280 -23.26 -20.05 -17.52
C HIS A 280 -24.05 -19.10 -18.44
N PRO A 281 -24.84 -19.63 -19.41
CA PRO A 281 -25.65 -18.80 -20.32
C PRO A 281 -26.65 -17.86 -19.63
N ASN A 282 -27.09 -18.21 -18.42
CA ASN A 282 -28.00 -17.38 -17.60
C ASN A 282 -27.26 -16.30 -16.76
N GLY A 283 -25.95 -16.16 -16.96
CA GLY A 283 -25.08 -15.23 -16.24
C GLY A 283 -24.66 -15.66 -14.84
N THR A 284 -25.15 -16.79 -14.31
CA THR A 284 -24.59 -17.37 -13.08
C THR A 284 -23.17 -17.86 -13.33
N ALA A 285 -22.35 -18.00 -12.29
CA ALA A 285 -20.99 -18.48 -12.47
C ALA A 285 -20.52 -19.40 -11.36
N ASP A 286 -19.71 -20.40 -11.70
CA ASP A 286 -18.92 -21.17 -10.74
C ASP A 286 -17.49 -20.61 -10.72
N VAL A 287 -17.10 -20.07 -9.57
CA VAL A 287 -15.84 -19.35 -9.39
C VAL A 287 -14.96 -20.10 -8.41
N PHE A 288 -13.74 -20.41 -8.84
CA PHE A 288 -12.70 -20.99 -8.01
C PHE A 288 -11.62 -19.96 -7.78
N MET A 289 -11.32 -19.68 -6.51
CA MET A 289 -10.46 -18.56 -6.14
C MET A 289 -9.56 -18.86 -4.94
N VAL A 290 -8.45 -18.12 -4.88
CA VAL A 290 -7.42 -18.23 -3.86
C VAL A 290 -7.15 -16.82 -3.28
N PRO A 291 -7.25 -16.61 -1.96
CA PRO A 291 -6.87 -15.35 -1.33
C PRO A 291 -5.35 -15.15 -1.46
N SER A 292 -4.92 -14.00 -1.97
CA SER A 292 -3.51 -13.73 -2.26
C SER A 292 -2.88 -12.71 -1.29
N ALA A 293 -3.65 -11.72 -0.82
CA ALA A 293 -3.16 -10.68 0.07
C ALA A 293 -4.27 -10.17 1.00
N TYR A 294 -3.91 -9.59 2.16
CA TYR A 294 -4.87 -8.82 2.95
C TYR A 294 -5.03 -7.41 2.37
N VAL A 295 -6.22 -6.82 2.57
CA VAL A 295 -6.51 -5.41 2.24
C VAL A 295 -6.19 -4.53 3.44
#